data_AF-A0A2V9LJF5-F1
#
_entry.id   AF-A0A2V9LJF5-F1
#
_cell.length_a   1.000
_cell.length_b   1.000
_cell.length_c   1.000
_cell.angle_alpha   90.00
_cell.angle_beta   90.00
_cell.angle_gamma   90.00
#
_symmetry.space_group_name_H-M   'P 1'
#
loop_
_entity.id
_entity.type
_entity.pdbx_description
1 polymer ?
#
loop_
_entity_poly.entity_id
_entity_poly.type
_entity_poly.pdbx_seq_one_letter_code
_entity_poly.pdbx_strand_id
1 'polypeptide(L)'
;MQNNLVDLAAQYHKALPGRIHRYLNDRGIPDLVIDFHLLGWHENLITLPIFNRMGELAFFKLARDPEAPTLAPKMLASPGAYAELYGWDQVIRKPNQIIICEGEFDRLVLEGKGFIAVTSTGGAGTGPSAIGPVARVT
;
A
#
# COMPACT_ATOMS: atom_id res chain seq x y z
N MET A 1 -6.79 -15.58 21.02
CA MET A 1 -6.04 -15.95 19.81
C MET A 1 -5.75 -14.66 19.06
N GLN A 2 -4.50 -14.21 19.06
CA GLN A 2 -4.10 -13.10 18.19
C GLN A 2 -4.07 -13.68 16.78
N ASN A 3 -5.00 -13.30 15.90
CA ASN A 3 -4.88 -13.69 14.50
C ASN A 3 -3.60 -13.07 13.96
N ASN A 4 -2.71 -13.90 13.42
CA ASN A 4 -1.50 -13.42 12.75
C ASN A 4 -1.93 -12.47 11.62
N LEU A 5 -1.35 -11.27 11.57
CA LEU A 5 -1.70 -10.27 10.55
C LEU A 5 -1.52 -10.82 9.13
N VAL A 6 -0.56 -11.74 8.94
CA VAL A 6 -0.32 -12.40 7.65
C VAL A 6 -1.51 -13.29 7.25
N ASP A 7 -2.08 -14.02 8.21
CA ASP A 7 -3.28 -14.84 7.95
C ASP A 7 -4.47 -13.95 7.61
N LEU A 8 -4.61 -12.79 8.25
CA LEU A 8 -5.63 -11.79 7.90
C LEU A 8 -5.42 -11.22 6.49
N ALA A 9 -4.18 -10.87 6.12
CA ALA A 9 -3.88 -10.39 4.77
C ALA A 9 -4.25 -11.44 3.71
N ALA A 10 -3.93 -12.71 3.94
CA ALA A 10 -4.31 -13.80 3.05
C ALA A 10 -5.84 -13.98 2.96
N GLN A 11 -6.56 -13.83 4.08
CA GLN A 11 -8.03 -13.88 4.11
C GLN A 11 -8.65 -12.71 3.35
N TYR A 12 -8.18 -11.49 3.59
CA TYR A 12 -8.67 -10.30 2.90
C TYR A 12 -8.37 -10.34 1.41
N HIS A 13 -7.19 -10.81 1.02
CA HIS A 13 -6.83 -11.00 -0.39
C HIS A 13 -7.78 -11.96 -1.10
N LYS A 14 -8.08 -13.12 -0.49
CA LYS A 14 -9.09 -14.07 -1.00
C LYS A 14 -10.49 -13.48 -1.08
N ALA A 15 -10.82 -12.52 -0.23
CA ALA A 15 -12.12 -11.85 -0.19
C ALA A 15 -12.23 -10.72 -1.23
N LEU A 16 -11.19 -10.41 -2.01
CA LEU A 16 -11.18 -9.31 -2.97
C LEU A 16 -12.25 -9.48 -4.05
N PRO A 17 -13.30 -8.63 -4.09
CA PRO A 17 -14.38 -8.79 -5.05
C PRO A 17 -13.92 -8.45 -6.47
N GLY A 18 -14.44 -9.16 -7.47
CA GLY A 18 -14.07 -8.93 -8.88
C GLY A 18 -14.30 -7.49 -9.37
N ARG A 19 -15.26 -6.73 -8.80
CA ARG A 19 -15.43 -5.30 -9.14
C ARG A 19 -14.26 -4.44 -8.67
N ILE A 20 -13.71 -4.73 -7.49
CA ILE A 20 -12.58 -4.01 -6.91
C ILE A 20 -11.31 -4.40 -7.64
N HIS A 21 -11.17 -5.68 -7.98
CA HIS A 21 -10.08 -6.15 -8.82
C HIS A 21 -10.04 -5.42 -10.18
N ARG A 22 -11.19 -5.29 -10.86
CA ARG A 22 -11.30 -4.50 -12.09
C ARG A 22 -10.94 -3.03 -11.87
N TYR A 23 -11.45 -2.42 -10.80
CA TYR A 23 -11.09 -1.04 -10.44
C TYR A 23 -9.58 -0.84 -10.24
N LEU A 24 -8.88 -1.79 -9.60
CA LEU A 24 -7.43 -1.73 -9.43
C LEU A 24 -6.70 -1.85 -10.78
N ASN A 25 -7.16 -2.76 -11.65
CA ASN A 25 -6.60 -2.92 -13.00
C ASN A 25 -6.82 -1.67 -13.86
N ASP A 26 -8.00 -1.05 -13.79
CA ASP A 26 -8.32 0.19 -14.50
C ASP A 26 -7.46 1.38 -14.00
N ARG A 27 -6.98 1.34 -12.75
CA ARG A 27 -5.97 2.27 -12.23
C ARG A 27 -4.55 2.00 -12.73
N GLY A 28 -4.32 0.89 -13.43
CA GLY A 28 -3.01 0.47 -13.91
C GLY A 28 -2.20 -0.36 -12.92
N ILE A 29 -2.85 -0.99 -11.93
CA ILE A 29 -2.21 -1.94 -11.01
C ILE A 29 -2.46 -3.35 -11.56
N PRO A 30 -1.45 -4.05 -12.11
CA PRO A 30 -1.67 -5.37 -12.71
C PRO A 30 -1.86 -6.46 -11.65
N ASP A 31 -2.51 -7.56 -12.03
CA ASP A 31 -2.80 -8.74 -11.18
C ASP A 31 -1.58 -9.19 -10.39
N LEU A 32 -0.40 -9.26 -11.03
CA LEU A 32 0.85 -9.65 -10.35
C LEU A 32 1.18 -8.75 -9.15
N VAL A 33 0.93 -7.44 -9.25
CA VAL A 33 1.16 -6.48 -8.15
C VAL A 33 0.06 -6.61 -7.09
N ILE A 34 -1.19 -6.84 -7.50
CA ILE A 34 -2.31 -7.11 -6.58
C ILE A 34 -2.00 -8.33 -5.72
N ASP A 35 -1.57 -9.42 -6.35
CA ASP A 35 -1.24 -10.70 -5.70
C ASP A 35 0.02 -10.60 -4.83
N PHE A 36 1.09 -10.00 -5.36
CA PHE A 36 2.36 -9.88 -4.65
C PHE A 36 2.24 -9.04 -3.37
N HIS A 37 1.44 -7.96 -3.40
CA HIS A 37 1.21 -7.12 -2.22
C HIS A 37 0.00 -7.56 -1.38
N LEU A 38 -0.63 -8.70 -1.70
CA LEU A 38 -1.80 -9.24 -1.00
C LEU A 38 -2.91 -8.18 -0.83
N LEU A 39 -3.18 -7.39 -1.88
CA LEU A 39 -4.26 -6.41 -1.83
C LEU A 39 -5.59 -7.15 -1.63
N GLY A 40 -6.39 -6.69 -0.68
CA GLY A 40 -7.55 -7.43 -0.23
C GLY A 40 -8.77 -6.58 0.05
N TRP A 41 -9.78 -7.21 0.66
CA TRP A 41 -11.04 -6.59 0.98
C TRP A 41 -11.53 -6.97 2.38
N HIS A 42 -11.94 -5.97 3.14
CA HIS A 42 -12.50 -6.14 4.47
C HIS A 42 -13.49 -5.01 4.77
N GLU A 43 -14.71 -5.34 5.21
CA GLU A 43 -15.71 -4.35 5.66
C GLU A 43 -15.92 -3.15 4.73
N ASN A 44 -15.98 -3.40 3.43
CA ASN A 44 -16.11 -2.37 2.40
C ASN A 44 -14.89 -1.45 2.18
N LEU A 45 -13.72 -1.93 2.59
CA LEU A 45 -12.44 -1.25 2.43
C LEU A 45 -11.47 -2.14 1.65
N ILE A 46 -10.73 -1.52 0.73
CA ILE A 46 -9.56 -2.13 0.09
C ILE A 46 -8.44 -2.13 1.13
N THR A 47 -7.86 -3.28 1.40
CA THR A 47 -6.78 -3.45 2.37
C THR A 47 -5.44 -3.45 1.66
N LEU A 48 -4.50 -2.65 2.18
CA LEU A 48 -3.12 -2.57 1.73
C LEU A 48 -2.22 -2.98 2.92
N PRO A 49 -1.64 -4.18 2.90
CA PRO A 49 -0.68 -4.62 3.92
C PRO A 49 0.57 -3.74 3.93
N ILE A 50 0.94 -3.21 5.10
CA ILE A 50 2.14 -2.38 5.30
C ILE A 50 3.18 -3.16 6.09
N PHE A 51 4.29 -3.48 5.44
CA PHE A 51 5.41 -4.17 6.06
C PHE A 51 6.43 -3.17 6.62
N ASN A 52 6.94 -3.45 7.82
CA ASN A 52 8.00 -2.66 8.43
C ASN A 52 9.36 -2.96 7.79
N ARG A 53 10.40 -2.26 8.25
CA ARG A 53 11.78 -2.45 7.78
C ARG A 53 12.33 -3.88 7.97
N MET A 54 11.77 -4.65 8.91
CA MET A 54 12.16 -6.04 9.17
C MET A 54 11.43 -7.04 8.25
N GLY A 55 10.52 -6.57 7.38
CA GLY A 55 9.71 -7.43 6.53
C GLY A 55 8.51 -8.05 7.25
N GLU A 56 8.18 -7.54 8.44
CA GLU A 56 7.03 -8.00 9.21
C GLU A 56 5.81 -7.15 8.88
N LEU A 57 4.65 -7.78 8.69
CA LEU A 57 3.41 -7.05 8.46
C LEU A 57 3.04 -6.28 9.74
N ALA A 58 3.09 -4.96 9.68
CA ALA A 58 2.90 -4.08 10.82
C ALA A 58 1.43 -3.69 11.02
N PHE A 59 0.75 -3.28 9.95
CA PHE A 59 -0.64 -2.84 9.96
C PHE A 59 -1.22 -2.80 8.54
N PHE A 60 -2.50 -2.42 8.41
CA PHE A 60 -3.16 -2.21 7.13
C PHE A 60 -3.46 -0.74 6.91
N LYS A 61 -3.26 -0.27 5.67
CA LYS A 61 -3.94 0.92 5.16
C LYS A 61 -5.24 0.48 4.51
N LEU A 62 -6.28 1.29 4.67
CA LEU A 62 -7.65 0.92 4.36
C LEU A 62 -8.25 1.99 3.44
N ALA A 63 -8.30 1.71 2.14
CA ALA A 63 -8.89 2.62 1.17
C ALA A 63 -10.39 2.39 1.07
N ARG A 64 -11.14 3.48 0.99
CA ARG A 64 -12.60 3.44 0.82
C ARG A 64 -12.97 2.73 -0.48
N ASP A 65 -14.08 1.99 -0.47
CA ASP A 65 -14.75 1.56 -1.70
C ASP A 65 -14.89 2.76 -2.68
N PRO A 66 -14.45 2.63 -3.94
CA PRO A 66 -14.64 3.68 -4.94
C PRO A 66 -16.12 4.06 -5.16
N GLU A 67 -17.05 3.15 -4.88
CA GLU A 67 -18.50 3.37 -5.02
C GLU A 67 -19.16 3.91 -3.74
N ALA A 68 -18.44 3.96 -2.60
CA ALA A 68 -19.01 4.50 -1.37
C ALA A 68 -19.12 6.04 -1.39
N PRO A 69 -20.10 6.61 -0.64
CA PRO A 69 -20.30 8.06 -0.57
C PRO A 69 -19.02 8.83 -0.22
N THR A 70 -18.85 9.98 -0.85
CA THR A 70 -17.63 10.80 -0.74
C THR A 70 -17.38 11.40 0.64
N LEU A 71 -18.36 11.35 1.54
CA LEU A 71 -18.31 11.91 2.88
C LEU A 71 -17.37 11.16 3.83
N ALA A 72 -17.03 9.89 3.57
CA ALA A 72 -16.09 9.13 4.38
C ALA A 72 -14.63 9.39 3.94
N PRO A 73 -13.63 9.34 4.85
CA PRO A 73 -12.23 9.50 4.49
C PRO A 73 -11.80 8.57 3.36
N LYS A 74 -11.00 9.07 2.42
CA LYS A 74 -10.51 8.28 1.26
C LYS A 74 -9.61 7.11 1.71
N MET A 75 -8.83 7.33 2.76
CA MET A 75 -7.87 6.37 3.30
C MET A 75 -7.89 6.43 4.82
N LEU A 76 -7.90 5.26 5.45
CA LEU A 76 -7.80 5.04 6.89
C LEU A 76 -6.59 4.13 7.18
N ALA A 77 -6.30 3.89 8.45
CA ALA A 77 -5.33 2.90 8.89
C ALA A 77 -5.94 2.05 10.00
N SER A 78 -5.51 0.79 10.12
CA SER A 78 -5.97 -0.07 11.21
C SER A 78 -5.51 0.46 12.57
N PRO A 79 -6.21 0.13 13.68
CA PRO A 79 -5.81 0.55 15.02
C PRO A 79 -4.35 0.21 15.34
N GLY A 80 -3.63 1.13 15.98
CA GLY A 80 -2.20 0.98 16.29
C GLY A 80 -1.24 1.31 15.15
N ALA A 81 -1.74 1.76 14.00
CA ALA A 81 -0.89 2.22 12.90
C ALA A 81 -0.05 3.44 13.29
N TYR A 82 1.15 3.51 12.71
CA TYR A 82 2.12 4.59 12.86
C TYR A 82 2.69 4.96 11.49
N ALA A 83 3.46 6.04 11.39
CA ALA A 83 4.10 6.43 10.13
C ALA A 83 5.17 5.41 9.75
N GLU A 84 5.05 4.83 8.57
CA GLU A 84 5.94 3.79 8.04
C GLU A 84 6.25 4.08 6.56
N LEU A 85 7.33 3.51 6.05
CA LEU A 85 7.65 3.56 4.62
C LEU A 85 7.01 2.40 3.88
N TYR A 86 6.07 2.68 2.98
CA TYR A 86 5.57 1.67 2.06
C TYR A 86 6.56 1.47 0.92
N GLY A 87 7.22 0.30 0.89
CA GLY A 87 8.27 -0.05 -0.07
C GLY A 87 9.66 -0.28 0.55
N TRP A 88 9.75 -0.66 1.84
CA TRP A 88 11.01 -1.06 2.47
C TRP A 88 11.74 -2.18 1.72
N ASP A 89 10.99 -3.11 1.12
CA ASP A 89 11.50 -4.19 0.27
C ASP A 89 12.34 -3.64 -0.91
N GLN A 90 11.97 -2.47 -1.43
CA GLN A 90 12.71 -1.78 -2.49
C GLN A 90 13.95 -1.07 -1.94
N VAL A 91 13.82 -0.38 -0.80
CA VAL A 91 14.91 0.41 -0.20
C VAL A 91 16.07 -0.46 0.24
N ILE A 92 15.79 -1.62 0.83
CA ILE A 92 16.82 -2.54 1.35
C ILE A 92 17.73 -3.07 0.22
N ARG A 93 17.23 -3.09 -1.03
CA ARG A 93 17.99 -3.50 -2.21
C ARG A 93 19.00 -2.44 -2.67
N LYS A 94 19.02 -1.27 -2.03
CA LYS A 94 19.92 -0.13 -2.31
C LYS A 94 19.93 0.25 -3.80
N PRO A 95 18.77 0.63 -4.37
CA PRO A 95 18.70 1.00 -5.76
C PRO A 95 19.45 2.30 -6.01
N ASN A 96 19.95 2.48 -7.24
CA ASN A 96 20.61 3.73 -7.65
C ASN A 96 19.64 4.91 -7.73
N GLN A 97 18.35 4.64 -7.91
CA GLN A 97 17.30 5.64 -7.98
C GLN A 97 16.03 5.10 -7.33
N ILE A 98 15.31 5.98 -6.61
CA ILE A 98 14.02 5.68 -6.01
C ILE A 98 13.07 6.85 -6.23
N ILE A 99 11.83 6.54 -6.58
CA ILE A 99 10.75 7.52 -6.72
C ILE A 99 10.02 7.63 -5.38
N ILE A 100 9.91 8.83 -4.84
CA ILE A 100 8.95 9.10 -3.76
C ILE A 100 7.68 9.68 -4.38
N CYS A 101 6.54 9.06 -4.06
CA CYS A 101 5.23 9.47 -4.51
C CYS A 101 4.28 9.75 -3.33
N GLU A 102 3.21 10.49 -3.59
CA GLU A 102 2.29 11.00 -2.55
C GLU A 102 1.43 9.91 -1.92
N GLY A 103 0.99 8.91 -2.68
CA GLY A 103 0.01 7.93 -2.22
C GLY A 103 0.39 6.47 -2.44
N GLU A 104 -0.24 5.59 -1.65
CA GLU A 104 0.01 4.14 -1.66
C GLU A 104 -0.38 3.51 -3.01
N PHE A 105 -1.44 4.00 -3.66
CA PHE A 105 -1.81 3.53 -5.00
C PHE A 105 -0.85 4.03 -6.10
N ASP A 106 -0.30 5.23 -5.97
CA ASP A 106 0.65 5.76 -6.96
C ASP A 106 1.93 4.92 -6.96
N ARG A 107 2.37 4.52 -5.77
CA ARG A 107 3.48 3.59 -5.58
C ARG A 107 3.24 2.28 -6.33
N LEU A 108 2.06 1.69 -6.18
CA LEU A 108 1.70 0.41 -6.83
C LEU A 108 1.61 0.53 -8.35
N VAL A 109 1.10 1.64 -8.88
CA VAL A 109 1.07 1.91 -10.32
C VAL A 109 2.48 2.06 -10.89
N LEU A 110 3.37 2.75 -10.18
CA LEU A 110 4.78 2.88 -10.57
C LEU A 110 5.49 1.53 -10.58
N GLU A 111 5.27 0.71 -9.56
CA GLU A 111 5.82 -0.65 -9.48
C GLU A 111 5.31 -1.54 -10.61
N GLY A 112 4.02 -1.48 -10.93
CA GLY A 112 3.43 -2.19 -12.08
C GLY A 112 4.04 -1.79 -13.42
N LYS A 113 4.70 -0.63 -13.51
CA LYS A 113 5.44 -0.14 -14.68
C LYS A 113 6.95 -0.39 -14.60
N GLY A 114 7.42 -1.12 -13.57
CA GLY A 114 8.83 -1.46 -13.37
C GLY A 114 9.65 -0.37 -12.69
N PHE A 115 9.03 0.66 -12.11
CA PHE A 115 9.73 1.68 -11.34
C PHE A 115 9.86 1.29 -9.87
N ILE A 116 10.99 1.64 -9.28
CA ILE A 116 11.24 1.49 -7.84
C ILE A 116 10.65 2.72 -7.15
N ALA A 117 9.51 2.54 -6.48
CA ALA A 117 8.77 3.62 -5.85
C ALA A 117 8.42 3.32 -4.39
N VAL A 118 8.35 4.39 -3.59
CA VAL A 118 7.98 4.36 -2.18
C VAL A 118 7.06 5.52 -1.82
N THR A 119 6.35 5.38 -0.71
CA THR A 119 5.58 6.48 -0.11
C THR A 119 5.54 6.36 1.41
N SER A 120 5.27 7.46 2.10
CA SER A 120 5.05 7.44 3.55
C SER A 120 3.58 7.16 3.86
N THR A 121 3.31 6.32 4.84
CA THR A 121 1.94 6.02 5.28
C THR A 121 1.38 7.05 6.26
N GLY A 122 2.20 7.98 6.76
CA GLY A 122 1.86 8.95 7.80
C GLY A 122 1.13 10.22 7.32
N GLY A 123 0.77 10.29 6.04
CA GLY A 123 0.11 11.47 5.46
C GLY A 123 1.05 12.68 5.27
N ALA A 124 0.49 13.77 4.75
CA ALA A 124 1.25 14.96 4.36
C ALA A 124 2.12 15.51 5.51
N GLY A 125 3.42 15.69 5.27
CA GLY A 125 4.39 16.21 6.24
C GLY A 125 5.27 15.17 6.94
N THR A 126 4.93 13.88 6.83
CA THR A 126 5.76 12.77 7.35
C THR A 126 6.66 12.19 6.27
N GLY A 127 7.54 13.01 5.70
CA GLY A 127 8.53 12.53 4.73
C GLY A 127 9.56 11.60 5.40
N PRO A 128 10.03 10.53 4.75
CA PRO A 128 11.04 9.67 5.35
C PRO A 128 12.37 10.42 5.41
N SER A 129 12.84 10.75 6.61
CA SER A 129 14.14 11.40 6.84
C SER A 129 15.34 10.49 6.52
N ALA A 130 15.09 9.22 6.21
CA ALA A 130 16.08 8.15 6.08
C ALA A 130 16.41 7.73 4.63
N ILE A 131 15.84 8.38 3.62
CA ILE A 131 16.07 8.00 2.21
C ILE A 131 17.19 8.88 1.63
N GLY A 132 18.19 8.24 1.01
CA GLY A 132 19.31 8.89 0.30
C GLY A 132 18.88 9.76 -0.88
N PRO A 133 19.74 10.13 -1.86
CA PRO A 133 19.37 11.09 -2.90
C PRO A 133 18.07 10.70 -3.64
N VAL A 134 17.07 11.58 -3.59
CA VAL A 134 15.68 11.31 -3.98
C VAL A 134 15.30 12.06 -5.27
N ALA A 135 14.68 11.36 -6.22
CA ALA A 135 13.84 12.01 -7.24
C ALA A 135 12.40 12.10 -6.71
N ARG A 136 11.90 13.33 -6.50
CA ARG A 136 10.50 13.57 -6.11
C ARG A 136 9.65 13.69 -7.37
N VAL A 137 8.57 12.92 -7.43
CA VAL A 137 7.54 13.07 -8.46
C VAL A 137 6.28 13.55 -7.76
N THR A 138 5.92 14.81 -7.97
CA THR A 138 4.69 15.46 -7.51
C THR A 138 3.64 15.43 -8.60
#